data_AF-A0A7X7CDK1-F1
#
_entry.id   AF-A0A7X7CDK1-F1
#
_cell.length_a   1.000
_cell.length_b   1.000
_cell.length_c   1.000
_cell.angle_alpha   90.00
_cell.angle_beta   90.00
_cell.angle_gamma   90.00
#
_symmetry.space_group_name_H-M   'P 1'
#
loop_
_entity.id
_entity.type
_entity.pdbx_description
1 polymer ?
#
loop_
_entity_poly.entity_id
_entity_poly.type
_entity_poly.pdbx_seq_one_letter_code
_entity_poly.pdbx_strand_id
1 'polypeptide(L)' 'MTETGAEARIVLYVREDCHLCDIAHQIVEQVSLESGDEYLAVDIDHYPELRKRFHEDVPVLA' A
#
# COMPACT_ATOMS: atom_id res chain seq x y z
N MET A 1 -7.59 21.21 18.22
CA MET A 1 -6.47 20.51 17.57
C MET A 1 -6.61 19.08 18.04
N THR A 2 -7.32 18.21 17.34
CA THR A 2 -6.88 17.60 16.09
C THR A 2 -8.08 17.18 15.24
N GLU A 3 -8.03 17.50 13.94
CA GLU A 3 -8.99 17.02 12.95
C GLU A 3 -8.91 15.50 12.83
N THR A 4 -10.08 14.87 12.87
CA THR A 4 -10.30 13.46 12.60
C THR A 4 -10.49 13.30 11.09
N GLY A 5 -9.62 12.52 10.42
CA GLY A 5 -9.88 12.06 9.05
C GLY A 5 -8.69 12.02 8.09
N ALA A 6 -7.51 11.56 8.51
CA ALA A 6 -6.53 11.11 7.53
C ALA A 6 -7.02 9.75 6.99
N GLU A 7 -7.89 9.75 5.98
CA GLU A 7 -7.89 8.63 5.04
C GLU A 7 -6.45 8.51 4.55
N ALA A 8 -5.79 7.37 4.79
CA ALA A 8 -4.41 7.17 4.37
C ALA A 8 -4.31 7.57 2.89
N ARG A 9 -3.58 8.66 2.61
CA ARG A 9 -3.47 9.21 1.25
C ARG A 9 -2.76 8.23 0.31
N ILE A 10 -2.00 7.32 0.90
CA ILE A 10 -1.15 6.36 0.20
C ILE A 10 -1.71 4.97 0.48
N VAL A 11 -2.21 4.30 -0.56
CA VAL A 11 -2.58 2.89 -0.49
C VAL A 11 -1.58 2.09 -1.33
N LEU A 12 -0.91 1.12 -0.70
CA LEU A 12 -0.01 0.19 -1.37
C LEU A 12 -0.70 -1.16 -1.53
N TYR A 13 -1.07 -1.50 -2.77
CA TYR A 13 -1.57 -2.82 -3.12
C TYR A 13 -0.42 -3.81 -3.27
N VAL A 14 -0.49 -4.91 -2.54
CA VAL A 14 0.56 -5.94 -2.43
C VAL A 14 -0.04 -7.34 -2.49
N ARG A 15 0.81 -8.35 -2.38
CA ARG A 15 0.43 -9.75 -2.16
C ARG A 15 1.47 -10.46 -1.31
N GLU A 16 1.10 -11.57 -0.69
CA GLU A 16 2.04 -12.46 0.00
C GLU A 16 3.03 -13.13 -0.99
N ASP A 17 4.18 -13.57 -0.47
CA ASP A 17 5.25 -14.24 -1.24
C ASP A 17 5.75 -13.45 -2.48
N CYS A 18 5.84 -12.12 -2.35
CA CYS A 18 6.23 -11.20 -3.42
C CYS A 18 7.45 -10.35 -3.02
N HIS A 19 8.63 -10.70 -3.55
CA HIS A 19 9.87 -10.00 -3.23
C HIS A 19 9.84 -8.49 -3.54
N LEU A 20 9.20 -8.10 -4.65
CA LEU A 20 9.05 -6.68 -5.01
C LEU A 20 8.12 -5.94 -4.04
N CYS A 21 7.13 -6.63 -3.49
CA CYS A 21 6.19 -6.07 -2.54
C CYS A 21 6.89 -5.80 -1.20
N ASP A 22 7.79 -6.68 -0.75
CA ASP A 22 8.62 -6.45 0.44
C ASP A 22 9.49 -5.19 0.30
N ILE A 23 10.12 -5.01 -0.87
CA ILE A 23 10.93 -3.83 -1.16
C ILE A 23 10.06 -2.58 -1.19
N ALA A 24 8.89 -2.63 -1.85
CA ALA A 24 7.96 -1.51 -1.90
C ALA A 24 7.49 -1.09 -0.50
N HIS A 25 7.20 -2.06 0.37
CA HIS A 25 6.86 -1.79 1.78
C HIS A 25 7.95 -1.00 2.50
N GLN A 26 9.21 -1.43 2.39
CA GLN A 26 10.34 -0.75 3.04
C GLN A 26 10.48 0.69 2.56
N ILE A 27 10.38 0.91 1.25
CA ILE A 27 10.52 2.25 0.65
C ILE A 27 9.37 3.16 1.08
N VAL A 28 8.13 2.68 1.00
CA VAL A 28 6.95 3.47 1.36
C VAL A 28 6.96 3.79 2.86
N GLU A 29 7.32 2.83 3.70
CA GLU A 29 7.46 3.05 5.15
C GLU A 29 8.49 4.16 5.44
N GLN A 30 9.66 4.11 4.81
CA GLN A 30 10.68 5.15 4.99
C GLN A 30 10.18 6.54 4.56
N VAL A 31 9.60 6.64 3.36
CA VAL A 31 9.12 7.92 2.83
C VAL A 31 7.96 8.47 3.67
N SER A 32 7.02 7.63 4.10
CA SER A 32 5.92 8.00 4.99
C SER A 32 6.41 8.55 6.32
N LEU A 33 7.45 7.95 6.90
CA LEU A 33 8.08 8.47 8.12
C LEU A 33 8.76 9.83 7.90
N GLU A 34 9.41 10.01 6.75
CA GLU A 34 10.08 11.27 6.40
C GLU A 34 9.09 12.41 6.09
N SER A 35 7.98 12.11 5.43
CA SER A 35 6.95 13.08 5.08
C SER A 35 5.94 13.34 6.21
N GLY A 36 5.84 12.42 7.18
CA GLY A 36 4.82 12.43 8.21
C GLY A 36 3.44 11.99 7.73
N ASP A 37 3.37 11.34 6.56
CA ASP A 37 2.13 10.76 6.02
C ASP A 37 1.91 9.34 6.55
N GLU A 38 0.65 8.94 6.68
CA GLU A 38 0.27 7.56 6.94
C GLU A 38 -0.02 6.82 5.63
N TYR A 39 0.32 5.52 5.58
CA TYR A 39 -0.01 4.66 4.45
C TYR A 39 -0.69 3.37 4.91
N LEU A 40 -1.49 2.78 4.03
CA LEU A 40 -2.14 1.49 4.24
C LEU A 40 -1.64 0.50 3.19
N ALA A 41 -1.25 -0.69 3.64
CA ALA A 41 -1.00 -1.81 2.75
C ALA A 41 -2.23 -2.72 2.67
N VAL A 42 -2.61 -3.09 1.44
CA VAL A 42 -3.77 -3.95 1.19
C VAL A 42 -3.33 -5.13 0.32
N ASP A 43 -3.52 -6.34 0.83
CA ASP A 43 -3.30 -7.56 0.08
C ASP A 43 -4.44 -7.80 -0.91
N ILE A 44 -4.14 -7.77 -2.20
CA ILE A 44 -5.11 -7.93 -3.28
C ILE A 44 -5.73 -9.33 -3.32
N ASP A 45 -5.07 -10.36 -2.77
CA ASP A 45 -5.54 -11.74 -2.86
C ASP A 45 -6.76 -12.00 -1.95
N HIS A 46 -7.05 -11.09 -1.02
CA HIS A 46 -8.28 -11.07 -0.21
C HIS A 46 -9.49 -10.42 -0.92
N TYR A 47 -9.28 -9.73 -2.05
CA TYR A 47 -10.31 -8.91 -2.71
C TYR A 47 -10.41 -9.25 -4.20
N PRO A 48 -11.43 -10.01 -4.64
CA PRO A 48 -11.55 -10.49 -6.03
C PRO A 48 -11.47 -9.39 -7.10
N GLU A 49 -12.01 -8.22 -6.81
CA GLU A 49 -11.97 -7.05 -7.68
C GLU A 49 -10.57 -6.43 -7.80
N LEU A 50 -9.81 -6.36 -6.71
CA LEU A 50 -8.43 -5.88 -6.73
C LEU A 50 -7.52 -6.90 -7.40
N ARG A 51 -7.70 -8.19 -7.10
CA ARG A 51 -6.98 -9.27 -7.77
C ARG A 51 -7.20 -9.22 -9.26
N LYS A 52 -8.45 -9.12 -9.73
CA LYS A 52 -8.76 -9.02 -11.17
C LYS A 52 -8.08 -7.82 -11.84
N ARG A 53 -7.93 -6.71 -11.11
CA ARG A 53 -7.40 -5.45 -11.66
C ARG A 53 -5.87 -5.38 -11.64
N PHE A 54 -5.22 -5.91 -10.60
CA PHE A 54 -3.81 -5.67 -10.31
C PHE A 54 -2.97 -6.95 -10.23
N HIS A 55 -3.49 -8.11 -10.62
CA HIS A 55 -2.82 -9.41 -10.48
C HIS A 55 -1.35 -9.43 -10.95
N GLU A 56 -1.09 -8.82 -12.10
CA GLU A 56 0.21 -8.84 -12.78
C GLU A 56 1.02 -7.56 -12.51
N ASP A 57 0.40 -6.55 -11.89
CA ASP A 57 0.95 -5.21 -11.75
C ASP A 57 1.42 -4.91 -10.31
N VAL A 58 1.16 -5.80 -9.34
CA VAL A 58 1.62 -5.59 -7.96
C VAL A 58 3.16 -5.61 -7.87
N PRO A 59 3.76 -4.70 -7.08
CA PRO A 59 3.12 -3.71 -6.19
C PRO A 59 2.59 -2.45 -6.91
N VAL A 60 1.46 -1.89 -6.45
CA VAL A 60 0.83 -0.66 -7.01
C VAL A 60 0.55 0.37 -5.91
N LEU A 61 0.86 1.64 -6.16
CA LEU A 61 0.43 2.78 -5.35
C LEU A 61 -0.87 3.37 -5.91
N ALA A 62 -1.86 3.58 -5.05
CA ALA A 62 -3.16 4.15 -5.37
C ALA A 62 -3.51 5.35 -4.49
#